data_AF-A0A851GFX4-F1
#
_entry.id   AF-A0A851GFX4-F1
#
_cell.length_a   1.000
_cell.length_b   1.000
_cell.length_c   1.000
_cell.angle_alpha   90.00
_cell.angle_beta   90.00
_cell.angle_gamma   90.00
#
_symmetry.space_group_name_H-M   'P 1'
#
loop_
_entity.id
_entity.type
_entity.pdbx_description
1 polymer ?
#
loop_
_entity_poly.entity_id
_entity_poly.type
_entity_poly.pdbx_seq_one_letter_code
_entity_poly.pdbx_strand_id
1 'polypeptide(L)'
;MAIPLKTSQVICFYDIQYRWIKRSTERGVEVRVELCEHPQGQMLITQCPRVFRDSMVEDIIEQGRDLGWQPEEKKAAMLTRLTKRGLVVIEDAADQ
;
A
#
# COMPACT_ATOMS: atom_id res chain seq x y z
N MET A 1 7.13 2.92 -9.89
CA MET A 1 8.29 3.45 -9.13
C MET A 1 8.55 2.50 -7.97
N ALA A 2 9.77 2.00 -7.79
CA ALA A 2 10.10 1.13 -6.65
C ALA A 2 10.13 1.93 -5.33
N ILE A 3 9.82 1.28 -4.20
CA ILE A 3 9.93 1.90 -2.88
C ILE A 3 11.41 2.21 -2.59
N PRO A 4 11.79 3.46 -2.22
CA PRO A 4 13.16 3.78 -1.84
C PRO A 4 13.59 2.97 -0.62
N LEU A 5 14.82 2.44 -0.62
CA LEU A 5 15.34 1.66 0.51
C LEU A 5 15.42 2.50 1.80
N LYS A 6 15.86 3.75 1.69
CA LYS A 6 15.94 4.68 2.82
C LYS A 6 14.54 4.95 3.36
N THR A 7 14.36 4.84 4.68
CA THR A 7 13.09 5.00 5.43
C THR A 7 11.99 3.96 5.15
N SER A 8 12.24 3.00 4.26
CA SER A 8 11.35 1.84 4.13
C SER A 8 11.48 0.91 5.33
N GLN A 9 10.40 0.20 5.62
CA GLN A 9 10.32 -0.83 6.65
C GLN A 9 9.93 -2.15 6.01
N VAL A 10 10.23 -3.25 6.70
CA VAL A 10 9.84 -4.61 6.29
C VAL A 10 8.91 -5.17 7.35
N ILE A 11 7.84 -5.83 6.90
CA ILE A 11 6.90 -6.54 7.76
C ILE A 11 6.72 -7.97 7.22
N CYS A 12 6.63 -8.93 8.12
CA CYS A 12 6.27 -10.31 7.79
C CYS A 12 4.81 -10.52 8.16
N PHE A 13 3.98 -10.92 7.19
CA PHE A 13 2.56 -11.15 7.39
C PHE A 13 2.14 -12.40 6.63
N TYR A 14 1.54 -13.38 7.33
CA TYR A 14 1.27 -14.73 6.81
C TYR A 14 2.50 -15.38 6.13
N ASP A 15 3.66 -15.31 6.77
CA ASP A 15 4.95 -15.82 6.27
C ASP A 15 5.46 -15.16 4.97
N ILE A 16 4.81 -14.08 4.52
CA ILE A 16 5.20 -13.33 3.33
C ILE A 16 5.85 -12.01 3.78
N GLN A 17 7.00 -11.69 3.19
CA GLN A 17 7.72 -10.44 3.48
C GLN A 17 7.28 -9.30 2.56
N TYR A 18 6.82 -8.22 3.16
CA TYR A 18 6.43 -7.00 2.46
C TYR A 18 7.37 -5.86 2.84
N ARG A 19 7.68 -5.00 1.86
CA ARG A 19 8.34 -3.72 2.11
C ARG A 19 7.32 -2.61 1.98
N TRP A 20 7.37 -1.65 2.90
CA TRP A 20 6.47 -0.51 2.88
C TRP A 20 7.16 0.79 3.28
N ILE A 21 6.55 1.90 2.89
CA ILE A 21 6.99 3.25 3.25
C ILE A 21 5.77 4.13 3.51
N LYS A 22 5.87 5.02 4.50
CA LYS A 22 4.89 6.09 4.73
C LYS A 22 5.44 7.44 4.30
N ARG A 23 4.59 8.27 3.71
CA ARG A 23 4.89 9.65 3.33
C ARG A 23 3.77 10.56 3.81
N SER A 24 4.11 11.65 4.49
CA SER A 24 3.14 12.69 4.81
C SER A 24 2.74 13.43 3.54
N THR A 25 1.44 13.64 3.35
CA THR A 25 0.88 14.44 2.25
C THR A 25 -0.01 15.55 2.82
N GLU A 26 -0.42 16.51 2.00
CA GLU A 26 -1.38 17.53 2.43
C GLU A 26 -2.72 16.93 2.89
N ARG A 27 -3.09 15.77 2.32
CA ARG A 27 -4.37 15.09 2.57
C ARG A 27 -4.30 14.02 3.67
N GLY A 28 -3.12 13.76 4.25
CA GLY A 28 -2.95 12.77 5.30
C GLY A 28 -1.60 12.05 5.22
N VAL A 29 -1.64 10.72 5.22
CA VAL A 29 -0.46 9.86 5.08
C VAL A 29 -0.68 8.95 3.89
N GLU A 30 0.29 8.87 2.98
CA GLU A 30 0.30 7.87 1.93
C GLU A 30 1.20 6.71 2.36
N VAL A 31 0.67 5.49 2.25
CA VAL A 31 1.41 4.26 2.49
C VAL A 31 1.57 3.55 1.16
N ARG A 32 2.80 3.13 0.85
CA ARG A 32 3.08 2.29 -0.31
C ARG A 32 3.58 0.95 0.18
N VAL A 33 3.09 -0.14 -0.41
CA VAL A 33 3.45 -1.51 -0.07
C VAL A 33 3.84 -2.26 -1.35
N GLU A 34 4.95 -3.00 -1.28
CA GLU A 34 5.40 -3.93 -2.31
C GLU A 34 5.76 -5.29 -1.69
N LEU A 35 5.67 -6.36 -2.47
CA LEU A 35 6.13 -7.69 -2.06
C LEU A 35 7.64 -7.79 -2.26
N CYS A 36 8.37 -8.23 -1.22
CA CYS A 36 9.83 -8.32 -1.28
C CYS A 36 10.35 -9.31 -2.33
N GLU A 37 9.64 -10.43 -2.51
CA GLU A 37 9.98 -11.45 -3.52
C GLU A 37 9.72 -10.97 -4.95
N HIS A 38 8.77 -10.04 -5.12
CA HIS A 38 8.37 -9.47 -6.40
C HIS A 38 8.46 -7.93 -6.36
N PRO A 39 9.67 -7.35 -6.26
CA PRO A 39 9.85 -5.89 -6.10
C PRO A 39 9.46 -5.08 -7.35
N GLN A 40 9.09 -5.73 -8.45
CA GLN A 40 8.53 -5.12 -9.66
C GLN A 40 7.08 -5.52 -9.94
N GLY A 41 6.43 -6.23 -9.01
CA GLY A 41 5.02 -6.57 -9.13
C GLY A 41 4.11 -5.39 -8.79
N GLN A 42 2.83 -5.67 -8.55
CA GLN A 42 1.84 -4.63 -8.34
C GLN A 42 2.08 -3.93 -7.01
N MET A 43 2.23 -2.61 -7.04
CA MET A 43 2.31 -1.80 -5.82
C MET A 43 0.91 -1.47 -5.29
N LEU A 44 0.72 -1.50 -3.98
CA LEU A 44 -0.47 -0.96 -3.32
C LEU A 44 -0.14 0.42 -2.75
N ILE A 45 -0.90 1.44 -3.12
CA ILE A 45 -0.73 2.82 -2.67
C ILE A 45 -2.01 3.26 -1.97
N THR A 46 -1.94 3.41 -0.65
CA THR A 46 -3.10 3.70 0.20
C THR A 46 -3.03 5.11 0.79
N GLN A 47 -4.05 5.92 0.54
CA GLN A 47 -4.27 7.16 1.28
C GLN A 47 -4.90 6.85 2.64
N CYS A 48 -4.20 7.21 3.71
CA CYS A 48 -4.57 6.95 5.10
C CYS A 48 -4.88 8.26 5.85
N PRO A 49 -5.69 8.18 6.93
CA PRO A 49 -5.84 9.28 7.87
C PRO A 49 -4.50 9.77 8.44
N ARG A 50 -4.47 11.03 8.91
CA ARG A 50 -3.26 11.62 9.50
C ARG A 50 -2.74 10.85 10.73
N VAL A 51 -3.66 10.25 11.49
CA VAL A 51 -3.29 9.31 12.57
C VAL A 51 -3.09 7.94 11.93
N PHE A 52 -1.82 7.61 11.67
CA PHE A 52 -1.41 6.33 11.11
C PHE A 52 -0.55 5.57 12.12
N ARG A 53 -0.84 4.28 12.32
CA ARG A 53 -0.06 3.35 13.14
C ARG A 53 0.50 2.25 12.27
N ASP A 54 1.68 1.77 12.60
CA ASP A 54 2.36 0.77 11.77
C ASP A 54 1.59 -0.57 11.73
N SER A 55 0.78 -0.89 12.75
CA SER A 55 -0.14 -2.05 12.74
C SER A 55 -1.21 -1.99 11.63
N MET A 56 -1.54 -0.80 11.14
CA MET A 56 -2.53 -0.62 10.07
C MET A 56 -2.01 -1.12 8.70
N VAL A 57 -0.71 -1.39 8.58
CA VAL A 57 -0.14 -1.97 7.35
C VAL A 57 -0.65 -3.38 7.12
N GLU A 58 -0.81 -4.18 8.18
CA GLU A 58 -1.38 -5.54 8.09
C GLU A 58 -2.82 -5.49 7.57
N ASP A 59 -3.66 -4.61 8.14
CA ASP A 59 -5.03 -4.38 7.69
C ASP A 59 -5.11 -3.94 6.22
N ILE A 60 -4.15 -3.11 5.77
CA ILE A 60 -4.05 -2.65 4.39
C ILE A 60 -3.66 -3.79 3.45
N ILE A 61 -2.73 -4.66 3.87
CA ILE A 61 -2.31 -5.83 3.08
C ILE A 61 -3.48 -6.80 2.94
N GLU A 62 -4.14 -7.15 4.04
CA GLU A 62 -5.27 -8.09 4.06
C GLU A 62 -6.42 -7.58 3.18
N GLN A 63 -6.91 -6.37 3.44
CA GLN A 63 -8.00 -5.79 2.65
C GLN A 63 -7.58 -5.50 1.20
N GLY A 64 -6.30 -5.21 0.95
CA GLY A 64 -5.76 -5.07 -0.39
C GLY A 64 -5.91 -6.37 -1.18
N ARG A 65 -5.54 -7.50 -0.58
CA ARG A 65 -5.72 -8.84 -1.19
C ARG A 65 -7.20 -9.12 -1.47
N ASP A 66 -8.09 -8.81 -0.54
CA ASP A 66 -9.54 -8.98 -0.72
C ASP A 66 -10.11 -8.12 -1.87
N LEU A 67 -9.53 -6.94 -2.11
CA LEU A 67 -9.88 -6.06 -3.23
C LEU A 67 -9.20 -6.44 -4.55
N GLY A 68 -8.45 -7.55 -4.59
CA GLY A 68 -7.80 -8.05 -5.80
C GLY A 68 -6.41 -7.48 -6.07
N TRP A 69 -5.72 -6.95 -5.06
CA TRP A 69 -4.31 -6.60 -5.17
C TRP A 69 -3.47 -7.88 -5.41
N GLN A 70 -2.71 -7.88 -6.50
CA GLN A 70 -1.89 -9.00 -6.97
C GLN A 70 -0.41 -8.58 -7.02
N PRO A 71 0.28 -8.49 -5.87
CA PRO A 71 1.67 -8.04 -5.79
C PRO A 71 2.66 -8.91 -6.54
N GLU A 72 2.32 -10.14 -6.91
CA GLU A 72 3.16 -11.04 -7.70
C GLU A 72 3.17 -10.65 -9.19
N GLU A 73 2.11 -9.96 -9.66
CA GLU A 73 1.92 -9.62 -11.06
C GLU A 73 2.42 -8.21 -11.39
N LYS A 74 3.09 -8.04 -12.53
CA LYS A 74 3.56 -6.73 -12.99
C LYS A 74 2.42 -5.90 -13.58
N LYS A 75 1.62 -5.28 -12.71
CA LYS A 75 0.46 -4.42 -13.04
C LYS A 75 0.66 -2.98 -12.60
N ALA A 76 -0.20 -2.09 -13.09
CA ALA A 76 -0.30 -0.73 -12.59
C ALA A 76 -0.60 -0.73 -11.08
N ALA A 77 -0.09 0.26 -10.36
CA ALA A 77 -0.29 0.36 -8.92
C ALA A 77 -1.79 0.41 -8.60
N MET A 78 -2.20 -0.37 -7.61
CA MET A 78 -3.55 -0.29 -7.07
C MET A 78 -3.61 0.88 -6.09
N LEU A 79 -4.50 1.83 -6.38
CA LEU A 79 -4.71 3.00 -5.53
C LEU A 79 -5.92 2.77 -4.64
N THR A 80 -5.75 3.03 -3.35
CA THR A 80 -6.81 2.82 -2.36
C THR A 80 -6.86 3.95 -1.34
N ARG A 81 -7.97 4.03 -0.60
CA ARG A 81 -8.14 4.90 0.57
C ARG A 81 -8.60 4.08 1.75
N LEU A 82 -7.95 4.26 2.88
CA LEU A 82 -8.42 3.70 4.14
C LEU A 82 -9.48 4.62 4.74
N THR A 83 -10.69 4.08 4.91
CA THR A 83 -11.82 4.77 5.53
C THR A 83 -12.18 4.12 6.86
N LYS A 84 -13.13 4.71 7.61
CA LYS A 84 -13.67 4.09 8.82
C LYS A 84 -14.38 2.74 8.56
N ARG A 85 -14.76 2.46 7.32
CA ARG A 85 -15.46 1.22 6.92
C ARG A 85 -14.54 0.20 6.26
N GLY A 86 -13.24 0.49 6.19
CA GLY A 86 -12.25 -0.32 5.48
C GLY A 86 -11.66 0.36 4.26
N LEU A 87 -10.89 -0.43 3.52
CA LEU A 87 -10.15 -0.04 2.33
C LEU A 87 -11.10 0.05 1.13
N VAL A 88 -10.99 1.11 0.34
CA VAL A 88 -11.73 1.27 -0.91
C VAL A 88 -10.77 1.57 -2.04
N VAL A 89 -11.00 0.99 -3.22
CA VAL A 89 -10.24 1.32 -4.43
C VAL A 89 -10.59 2.73 -4.88
N ILE A 90 -9.58 3.53 -5.19
CA ILE A 90 -9.75 4.82 -5.83
C ILE A 90 -9.40 4.60 -7.31
N GLU A 91 -10.39 4.75 -8.18
CA GLU A 91 -10.08 4.98 -9.59
C GLU A 91 -9.45 6.37 -9.67
N ASP A 92 -8.17 6.45 -10.01
CA ASP A 92 -7.65 7.72 -10.49
C ASP A 92 -8.40 8.01 -11.79
N ALA A 93 -9.34 8.95 -11.72
CA ALA A 93 -9.66 9.78 -12.86
C ALA A 93 -8.31 10.36 -13.32
N ALA A 94 -7.82 9.85 -14.44
CA ALA A 94 -6.77 10.50 -15.18
C ALA A 94 -7.26 11.92 -15.51
N ASP A 95 -6.89 12.92 -14.69
CA ASP A 95 -6.94 14.34 -15.05
C ASP A 95 -6.36 15.21 -13.92
N GLN A 96 -5.07 15.58 -14.06
CA GLN A 96 -4.60 16.94 -14.36
C GLN A 96 -3.07 17.04 -14.24
#